data_AF-A0AAJ3RJ84-F1
#
_entry.id   AF-A0AAJ3RJ84-F1
#
_cell.length_a   1.000
_cell.length_b   1.000
_cell.length_c   1.000
_cell.angle_alpha   90.00
_cell.angle_beta   90.00
_cell.angle_gamma   90.00
#
_symmetry.space_group_name_H-M   'P 1'
#
loop_
_entity.id
_entity.type
_entity.pdbx_description
1 polymer ?
#
loop_
_entity_poly.entity_id
_entity_poly.type
_entity_poly.pdbx_seq_one_letter_code
_entity_poly.pdbx_strand_id
1 'polypeptide(L)'
;MLFILHKWTPIEELDVNDTLQLKDNSIVVIENKIIFPTFVEVYNLEIEDNENYYVTEEGILVHNRYKDELKTRNNVAQGEAGTYQSKTCGDTEFLIEGNGEKVWADGIDEVTNHAQDAKYVGDVHKSPYVENSSAPEFLQIKIEDELERYSKVINADDNPLEGLEIITNTEESAKYFQKLLDKFGVNGKITIKK
;
A
#
# COMPACT_ATOMS: atom_id res chain seq x y z
N MET A 1 7.93 3.29 -13.45
CA MET A 1 7.92 4.47 -14.36
C MET A 1 9.32 4.76 -14.92
N LEU A 2 9.40 5.46 -16.07
CA LEU A 2 10.65 5.94 -16.69
C LEU A 2 10.71 7.47 -16.68
N PHE A 3 11.90 8.05 -16.56
CA PHE A 3 12.09 9.50 -16.53
C PHE A 3 12.25 10.08 -17.95
N ILE A 4 11.29 10.91 -18.38
CA ILE A 4 11.25 11.56 -19.69
C ILE A 4 10.97 13.04 -19.53
N LEU A 5 11.75 13.92 -20.18
CA LEU A 5 11.48 15.36 -20.24
C LEU A 5 11.16 16.01 -18.87
N HIS A 6 11.86 15.61 -17.81
CA HIS A 6 11.65 16.05 -16.43
C HIS A 6 10.36 15.59 -15.75
N LYS A 7 9.73 14.51 -16.24
CA LYS A 7 8.56 13.87 -15.62
C LYS A 7 8.70 12.35 -15.57
N TRP A 8 8.10 11.73 -14.57
CA TRP A 8 7.89 10.28 -14.54
C TRP A 8 6.73 9.91 -15.46
N THR A 9 6.93 8.90 -16.30
CA THR A 9 5.91 8.42 -17.23
C THR A 9 5.78 6.90 -17.12
N PRO A 10 4.55 6.34 -17.00
CA PRO A 10 4.32 4.90 -17.06
C PRO A 10 4.82 4.29 -18.37
N ILE A 11 5.30 3.05 -18.34
CA ILE A 11 5.87 2.41 -19.54
C ILE A 11 4.80 2.18 -20.61
N GLU A 12 3.53 1.99 -20.22
CA GLU A 12 2.42 1.85 -21.17
C GLU A 12 2.20 3.11 -22.00
N GLU A 13 2.45 4.30 -21.44
CA GLU A 13 2.25 5.59 -22.10
C GLU A 13 3.41 6.01 -23.02
N LEU A 14 4.54 5.31 -22.95
CA LEU A 14 5.69 5.60 -23.81
C LEU A 14 5.49 5.12 -25.25
N ASP A 15 6.00 5.88 -26.20
CA ASP A 15 5.95 5.52 -27.61
C ASP A 15 7.30 5.62 -28.30
N VAL A 16 7.38 5.04 -29.50
CA VAL A 16 8.55 5.21 -30.37
C VAL A 16 8.78 6.69 -30.63
N ASN A 17 10.04 7.12 -30.58
CA ASN A 17 10.52 8.50 -30.63
C ASN A 17 10.49 9.30 -29.32
N ASP A 18 9.94 8.77 -28.23
CA ASP A 18 10.14 9.37 -26.91
C ASP A 18 11.61 9.28 -26.48
N THR A 19 12.03 10.19 -25.61
CA THR A 19 13.43 10.32 -25.17
C THR A 19 13.63 9.97 -23.71
N LEU A 20 14.62 9.11 -23.43
CA LEU A 20 15.02 8.73 -22.08
C LEU A 20 16.32 9.44 -21.70
N GLN A 21 16.43 9.88 -20.45
CA GLN A 21 17.69 10.40 -19.90
C GLN A 21 18.51 9.25 -19.31
N LEU A 22 19.79 9.17 -19.71
CA LEU A 22 20.76 8.21 -19.20
C LEU A 22 21.55 8.77 -18.01
N LYS A 23 22.28 7.89 -17.32
CA LYS A 23 23.09 8.20 -16.12
C LYS A 23 24.14 9.30 -16.33
N ASP A 24 24.70 9.41 -17.53
CA ASP A 24 25.67 10.45 -17.89
C ASP A 24 25.01 11.76 -18.35
N ASN A 25 23.68 11.85 -18.25
CA ASN A 25 22.81 12.91 -18.76
C ASN A 25 22.70 12.98 -20.29
N SER A 26 23.20 11.99 -21.01
CA SER A 26 22.87 11.84 -22.42
C SER A 26 21.41 11.42 -22.61
N ILE A 27 20.92 11.55 -23.84
CA ILE A 27 19.54 11.23 -24.20
C ILE A 27 19.57 10.12 -25.24
N VAL A 28 18.76 9.09 -25.03
CA VAL A 28 18.49 8.04 -26.02
C VAL A 28 17.04 8.15 -26.49
N VAL A 29 16.79 7.74 -27.73
CA VAL A 29 15.46 7.71 -28.34
C VAL A 29 14.94 6.28 -28.30
N ILE A 30 13.67 6.09 -27.94
CA ILE A 30 13.03 4.78 -28.04
C ILE A 30 12.84 4.44 -29.52
N GLU A 31 13.66 3.52 -30.02
CA GLU A 31 13.60 3.07 -31.43
C GLU A 31 12.48 2.05 -31.66
N ASN A 32 12.13 1.27 -30.64
CA ASN A 32 11.15 0.20 -30.74
C ASN A 32 10.49 -0.09 -29.39
N LYS A 33 9.22 -0.51 -29.41
CA LYS A 33 8.46 -0.97 -28.25
C LYS A 33 7.80 -2.31 -28.60
N ILE A 34 8.18 -3.36 -27.88
CA ILE A 34 7.69 -4.73 -28.11
C ILE A 34 6.97 -5.19 -26.83
N ILE A 35 5.72 -5.63 -26.98
CA ILE A 35 4.97 -6.29 -25.90
C ILE A 35 5.17 -7.79 -26.05
N PHE A 36 5.83 -8.41 -25.06
CA PHE A 36 5.96 -9.86 -25.01
C PHE A 36 4.68 -10.47 -24.43
N PRO A 37 4.00 -11.40 -25.13
CA PRO A 37 2.77 -12.03 -24.63
C PRO A 37 3.04 -13.18 -23.65
N THR A 38 4.30 -13.37 -23.24
CA THR A 38 4.73 -14.48 -22.37
C THR A 38 5.08 -13.95 -20.99
N PHE A 39 4.69 -14.69 -19.96
CA PHE A 39 5.16 -14.45 -18.60
C PHE A 39 6.67 -14.62 -18.53
N VAL A 40 7.36 -13.56 -18.12
CA VAL A 40 8.80 -13.55 -17.85
C VAL A 40 9.00 -13.27 -16.37
N GLU A 41 10.02 -13.88 -15.77
CA GLU A 41 10.42 -13.54 -14.41
C GLU A 41 10.95 -12.09 -14.41
N VAL A 42 10.41 -11.27 -13.52
CA VAL A 42 10.81 -9.87 -13.34
C VAL A 42 11.35 -9.67 -11.94
N TYR A 43 12.24 -8.70 -11.79
CA TYR A 43 12.85 -8.35 -10.52
C TYR A 43 12.56 -6.89 -10.21
N ASN A 44 12.38 -6.60 -8.92
CA ASN A 44 12.29 -5.24 -8.42
C ASN A 44 13.39 -4.98 -7.40
N LEU A 45 13.84 -3.73 -7.30
CA LEU A 45 14.81 -3.30 -6.30
C LEU A 45 14.15 -2.30 -5.35
N GLU A 46 14.27 -2.57 -4.06
CA GLU A 46 14.00 -1.59 -3.01
C GLU A 46 15.28 -0.80 -2.76
N ILE A 47 15.18 0.52 -2.91
CA ILE A 47 16.30 1.45 -2.72
C ILE A 47 15.87 2.49 -1.70
N GLU A 48 16.71 2.73 -0.69
CA GLU A 48 16.45 3.76 0.31
C GLU A 48 16.22 5.15 -0.34
N ASP A 49 15.37 5.96 0.29
CA ASP A 49 14.94 7.30 -0.14
C ASP A 49 13.99 7.35 -1.35
N ASN A 50 14.50 7.70 -2.54
CA ASN A 50 13.68 8.19 -3.66
C ASN A 50 13.23 7.09 -4.63
N GLU A 51 13.58 5.82 -4.35
CA GLU A 51 13.23 4.64 -5.15
C GLU A 51 13.51 4.80 -6.64
N ASN A 52 14.55 5.58 -6.95
CA ASN A 52 15.07 5.77 -8.30
C ASN A 52 16.36 4.99 -8.45
N TYR A 53 16.46 4.20 -9.51
CA TYR A 53 17.68 3.48 -9.81
C TYR A 53 17.93 3.43 -11.32
N TYR A 54 19.20 3.25 -11.66
CA TYR A 54 19.62 3.05 -13.04
C TYR A 54 19.58 1.55 -13.35
N VAL A 55 18.86 1.19 -14.42
CA VAL A 55 18.82 -0.16 -14.97
C VAL A 55 19.57 -0.21 -16.30
N THR A 56 19.82 -1.44 -16.79
CA THR A 56 20.58 -1.76 -18.01
C THR A 56 22.05 -1.28 -17.96
N GLU A 57 22.85 -1.73 -18.93
CA GLU A 57 24.23 -1.28 -19.08
C GLU A 57 24.31 0.20 -19.51
N GLU A 58 23.29 0.70 -20.19
CA GLU A 58 23.20 2.10 -20.66
C GLU A 58 22.81 3.07 -19.53
N GLY A 59 22.32 2.55 -18.40
CA GLY A 59 21.98 3.36 -17.23
C GLY A 59 20.73 4.19 -17.46
N ILE A 60 19.62 3.52 -17.74
CA ILE A 60 18.29 4.15 -17.86
C ILE A 60 17.72 4.39 -16.47
N LEU A 61 17.25 5.60 -16.19
CA LEU A 61 16.66 5.96 -14.91
C LEU A 61 15.20 5.50 -14.79
N VAL A 62 14.90 4.66 -13.81
CA VAL A 62 13.55 4.20 -13.48
C VAL A 62 13.14 4.68 -12.08
N HIS A 63 11.83 4.76 -11.85
CA HIS A 63 11.21 5.04 -10.55
C HIS A 63 10.22 3.95 -10.21
N ASN A 64 10.27 3.49 -8.96
CA ASN A 64 9.49 2.37 -8.46
C ASN A 64 8.72 2.73 -7.16
N ARG A 65 8.08 3.91 -7.11
CA ARG A 65 7.25 4.29 -5.96
C ARG A 65 5.78 4.08 -6.25
N TYR A 66 5.27 2.90 -5.89
CA TYR A 66 3.85 2.54 -6.04
C TYR A 66 2.89 3.57 -5.41
N LYS A 67 3.27 4.09 -4.23
CA LYS A 67 2.48 5.01 -3.42
C LYS A 67 2.11 6.32 -4.14
N ASP A 68 2.97 6.81 -5.04
CA ASP A 68 2.79 8.11 -5.68
C ASP A 68 1.72 8.09 -6.78
N GLU A 69 1.38 6.90 -7.30
CA GLU A 69 0.34 6.70 -8.31
C GLU A 69 -1.06 6.51 -7.69
N LEU A 70 -1.14 6.29 -6.37
CA LEU A 70 -2.39 6.01 -5.69
C LEU A 70 -3.25 7.27 -5.53
N LYS A 71 -4.57 7.09 -5.63
CA LYS A 71 -5.49 8.16 -5.24
C LYS A 71 -5.39 8.38 -3.74
N THR A 72 -5.32 9.65 -3.35
CA THR A 72 -5.17 10.04 -1.94
C THR A 72 -6.37 10.84 -1.44
N ARG A 73 -6.57 10.81 -0.13
CA ARG A 73 -7.46 11.74 0.59
C ARG A 73 -6.91 12.03 1.98
N ASN A 74 -7.41 13.07 2.62
CA ASN A 74 -7.06 13.36 4.01
C ASN A 74 -7.72 12.33 4.95
N ASN A 75 -7.08 12.08 6.10
CA ASN A 75 -7.65 11.34 7.22
C ASN A 75 -9.08 11.82 7.52
N VAL A 76 -10.04 10.91 7.43
CA VAL A 76 -11.46 11.21 7.66
C VAL A 76 -11.92 10.90 9.09
N ALA A 77 -11.14 10.15 9.85
CA ALA A 77 -11.45 9.79 11.22
C ALA A 77 -11.43 11.02 12.15
N GLN A 78 -12.31 11.01 13.14
CA GLN A 78 -12.53 12.12 14.06
C GLN A 78 -12.11 11.75 15.49
N GLY A 79 -11.84 12.76 16.32
CA GLY A 79 -11.52 12.59 17.73
C GLY A 79 -10.22 11.82 17.99
N GLU A 80 -10.19 11.03 19.07
CA GLU A 80 -9.00 10.28 19.49
C GLU A 80 -8.56 9.26 18.45
N ALA A 81 -9.51 8.62 17.75
CA ALA A 81 -9.20 7.69 16.66
C ALA A 81 -8.48 8.40 15.50
N GLY A 82 -8.96 9.58 15.10
CA GLY A 82 -8.30 10.39 14.07
C GLY A 82 -6.90 10.84 14.49
N THR A 83 -6.75 11.30 15.73
CA THR A 83 -5.43 11.70 16.27
C THR A 83 -4.47 10.51 16.33
N TYR A 84 -4.98 9.33 16.71
CA TYR A 84 -4.20 8.10 16.75
C TYR A 84 -3.73 7.66 15.35
N GLN A 85 -4.62 7.70 14.36
CA GLN A 85 -4.30 7.43 12.95
C GLN A 85 -3.22 8.39 12.44
N SER A 86 -3.42 9.70 12.60
CA SER A 86 -2.43 10.73 12.19
C SER A 86 -1.05 10.49 12.79
N LYS A 87 -0.99 10.11 14.08
CA LYS A 87 0.28 9.81 14.78
C LYS A 87 0.96 8.55 14.25
N THR A 88 0.20 7.56 13.78
CA THR A 88 0.72 6.21 13.49
C THR A 88 0.92 5.91 12.01
N CYS A 89 0.01 6.40 11.16
CA CYS A 89 -0.03 6.18 9.70
C CYS A 89 0.13 7.48 8.89
N GLY A 90 -0.11 8.63 9.53
CA GLY A 90 -0.06 9.95 8.89
C GLY A 90 -1.46 10.49 8.54
N ASP A 91 -1.49 11.66 7.91
CA ASP A 91 -2.72 12.39 7.59
C ASP A 91 -3.29 12.07 6.20
N THR A 92 -2.60 11.24 5.41
CA THR A 92 -2.97 10.90 4.04
C THR A 92 -3.34 9.43 3.94
N GLU A 93 -4.55 9.16 3.50
CA GLU A 93 -5.05 7.83 3.20
C GLU A 93 -4.87 7.53 1.71
N PHE A 94 -4.65 6.26 1.37
CA PHE A 94 -4.34 5.79 0.02
C PHE A 94 -5.39 4.77 -0.44
N LEU A 95 -5.98 4.99 -1.61
CA LEU A 95 -6.90 4.02 -2.20
C LEU A 95 -6.10 2.92 -2.87
N ILE A 96 -6.15 1.73 -2.29
CA ILE A 96 -5.60 0.51 -2.87
C ILE A 96 -6.71 -0.29 -3.54
N GLU A 97 -6.40 -0.90 -4.68
CA GLU A 97 -7.36 -1.63 -5.52
C GLU A 97 -6.73 -2.96 -5.94
N GLY A 98 -7.53 -4.02 -5.98
CA GLY A 98 -7.07 -5.37 -6.35
C GLY A 98 -8.23 -6.37 -6.33
N ASN A 99 -8.20 -7.35 -7.24
CA ASN A 99 -9.26 -8.35 -7.41
C ASN A 99 -10.71 -7.76 -7.50
N GLY A 100 -10.85 -6.56 -8.06
CA GLY A 100 -12.14 -5.88 -8.23
C GLY A 100 -12.66 -5.16 -6.99
N GLU A 101 -11.93 -5.14 -5.88
CA GLU A 101 -12.27 -4.41 -4.65
C GLU A 101 -11.41 -3.16 -4.46
N LYS A 102 -11.87 -2.30 -3.55
CA LYS A 102 -11.17 -1.07 -3.15
C LYS A 102 -11.21 -0.86 -1.65
N VAL A 103 -10.09 -0.44 -1.08
CA VAL A 103 -9.96 -0.08 0.33
C VAL A 103 -9.11 1.18 0.48
N TRP A 104 -9.48 2.04 1.42
CA TRP A 104 -8.65 3.17 1.82
C TRP A 104 -7.74 2.70 2.95
N ALA A 105 -6.44 2.58 2.68
CA ALA A 105 -5.45 2.37 3.72
C ALA A 105 -5.13 3.69 4.42
N ASP A 106 -5.00 3.65 5.74
CA ASP A 106 -4.70 4.82 6.56
C ASP A 106 -3.28 5.35 6.32
N GLY A 107 -2.40 4.50 5.81
CA GLY A 107 -1.04 4.82 5.40
C GLY A 107 -0.42 3.68 4.59
N ILE A 108 0.80 3.90 4.11
CA ILE A 108 1.67 2.87 3.51
C ILE A 108 3.03 2.99 4.21
N ASP A 109 3.50 1.89 4.80
CA ASP A 109 4.86 1.80 5.36
C ASP A 109 5.86 1.67 4.21
N GLU A 110 6.64 2.71 3.93
CA GLU A 110 7.63 2.69 2.84
C GLU A 110 8.81 1.76 3.10
N VAL A 111 9.05 1.33 4.34
CA VAL A 111 10.17 0.45 4.69
C VAL A 111 9.78 -1.01 4.56
N THR A 112 8.55 -1.37 4.98
CA THR A 112 8.08 -2.76 4.90
C THR A 112 7.11 -3.00 3.75
N ASN A 113 6.77 -1.95 3.01
CA ASN A 113 5.84 -1.97 1.88
C ASN A 113 4.47 -2.59 2.23
N HIS A 114 3.99 -2.33 3.44
CA HIS A 114 2.66 -2.77 3.91
C HIS A 114 1.65 -1.63 3.82
N ALA A 115 0.41 -1.95 3.46
CA ALA A 115 -0.73 -1.10 3.78
C ALA A 115 -0.87 -1.00 5.30
N GLN A 116 -1.24 0.17 5.81
CA GLN A 116 -1.45 0.39 7.25
C GLN A 116 -2.90 0.75 7.54
N ASP A 117 -3.41 0.25 8.65
CA ASP A 117 -4.73 0.58 9.17
C ASP A 117 -4.67 0.73 10.71
N ALA A 118 -5.10 1.89 11.21
CA ALA A 118 -5.02 2.27 12.62
C ALA A 118 -6.34 2.05 13.36
N LYS A 119 -6.31 1.18 14.35
CA LYS A 119 -7.49 0.81 15.16
C LYS A 119 -7.30 1.24 16.62
N TYR A 120 -7.81 2.42 16.95
CA TYR A 120 -7.77 2.97 18.31
C TYR A 120 -8.86 2.36 19.23
N VAL A 121 -8.46 1.99 20.45
CA VAL A 121 -9.33 1.52 21.53
C VAL A 121 -9.25 2.48 22.71
N GLY A 122 -10.33 3.23 22.94
CA GLY A 122 -10.47 4.07 24.15
C GLY A 122 -10.93 3.28 25.39
N ASP A 123 -11.83 2.31 25.20
CA ASP A 123 -12.37 1.45 26.26
C ASP A 123 -12.52 0.01 25.73
N VAL A 124 -11.72 -0.91 26.26
CA VAL A 124 -11.73 -2.34 25.85
C VAL A 124 -13.09 -3.00 26.06
N HIS A 125 -13.89 -2.52 27.01
CA HIS A 125 -15.22 -3.10 27.30
C HIS A 125 -16.30 -2.63 26.31
N LYS A 126 -16.03 -1.60 25.51
CA LYS A 126 -17.00 -1.00 24.57
C LYS A 126 -16.52 -0.98 23.12
N SER A 127 -15.28 -1.39 22.89
CA SER A 127 -14.67 -1.31 21.56
C SER A 127 -15.13 -2.46 20.66
N PRO A 128 -15.54 -2.18 19.40
CA PRO A 128 -15.85 -3.23 18.45
C PRO A 128 -14.60 -4.02 18.02
N TYR A 129 -13.41 -3.50 18.31
CA TYR A 129 -12.13 -4.16 18.06
C TYR A 129 -11.77 -5.19 19.14
N VAL A 130 -12.63 -5.44 20.11
CA VAL A 130 -12.38 -6.41 21.18
C VAL A 130 -13.49 -7.47 21.17
N GLU A 131 -13.07 -8.73 21.15
CA GLU A 131 -13.97 -9.88 21.20
C GLU A 131 -14.77 -9.89 22.52
N ASN A 132 -16.07 -10.19 22.44
CA ASN A 132 -16.99 -10.20 23.60
C ASN A 132 -17.09 -8.87 24.37
N SER A 133 -16.76 -7.74 23.73
CA SER A 133 -17.07 -6.42 24.31
C SER A 133 -18.58 -6.14 24.26
N SER A 134 -19.00 -5.05 24.89
CA SER A 134 -20.39 -4.56 24.81
C SER A 134 -20.72 -3.82 23.51
N ALA A 135 -19.79 -3.78 22.55
CA ALA A 135 -20.04 -3.16 21.25
C ALA A 135 -21.16 -3.89 20.50
N PRO A 136 -22.03 -3.17 19.77
CA PRO A 136 -23.02 -3.80 18.91
C PRO A 136 -22.38 -4.72 17.85
N GLU A 137 -22.90 -5.93 17.69
CA GLU A 137 -22.38 -6.97 16.78
C GLU A 137 -22.26 -6.48 15.32
N PHE A 138 -23.19 -5.65 14.86
CA PHE A 138 -23.14 -5.11 13.49
C PHE A 138 -21.87 -4.28 13.19
N LEU A 139 -21.18 -3.77 14.21
CA LEU A 139 -19.90 -3.09 14.02
C LEU A 139 -18.77 -4.08 13.73
N GLN A 140 -18.79 -5.26 14.36
CA GLN A 140 -17.83 -6.33 14.07
C GLN A 140 -18.03 -6.88 12.67
N ILE A 141 -19.28 -7.02 12.21
CA ILE A 141 -19.59 -7.40 10.81
C ILE A 141 -18.94 -6.41 9.82
N LYS A 142 -19.04 -5.10 10.05
CA LYS A 142 -18.40 -4.10 9.17
C LYS A 142 -16.88 -4.20 9.16
N ILE A 143 -16.28 -4.56 10.29
CA ILE A 143 -14.83 -4.77 10.38
C ILE A 143 -14.43 -6.02 9.60
N GLU A 144 -15.20 -7.09 9.72
CA GLU A 144 -14.99 -8.30 8.92
C GLU A 144 -15.11 -8.02 7.42
N ASP A 145 -16.13 -7.27 6.99
CA ASP A 145 -16.31 -6.86 5.59
C ASP A 145 -15.11 -6.02 5.07
N GLU A 146 -14.53 -5.18 5.94
CA GLU A 146 -13.32 -4.41 5.62
C GLU A 146 -12.10 -5.31 5.46
N LEU A 147 -11.88 -6.26 6.37
CA LEU A 147 -10.77 -7.20 6.29
C LEU A 147 -10.90 -8.19 5.12
N GLU A 148 -12.11 -8.58 4.74
CA GLU A 148 -12.35 -9.36 3.52
C GLU A 148 -11.92 -8.59 2.28
N ARG A 149 -12.24 -7.28 2.20
CA ARG A 149 -11.78 -6.44 1.09
C ARG A 149 -10.26 -6.30 1.09
N TYR A 150 -9.63 -6.10 2.24
CA TYR A 150 -8.17 -6.13 2.32
C TYR A 150 -7.59 -7.46 1.83
N SER A 151 -8.18 -8.60 2.20
CA SER A 151 -7.75 -9.91 1.69
C SER A 151 -7.76 -9.95 0.17
N LYS A 152 -8.84 -9.48 -0.47
CA LYS A 152 -8.95 -9.45 -1.93
C LYS A 152 -7.91 -8.53 -2.56
N VAL A 153 -7.69 -7.33 -2.00
CA VAL A 153 -6.71 -6.38 -2.53
C VAL A 153 -5.27 -6.89 -2.36
N ILE A 154 -4.91 -7.33 -1.15
CA ILE A 154 -3.54 -7.78 -0.83
C ILE A 154 -3.17 -9.07 -1.57
N ASN A 155 -4.14 -9.97 -1.80
CA ASN A 155 -3.91 -11.21 -2.54
C ASN A 155 -4.14 -11.08 -4.06
N ALA A 156 -4.20 -9.87 -4.60
CA ALA A 156 -4.25 -9.69 -6.06
C ALA A 156 -2.89 -10.01 -6.68
N ASP A 157 -2.87 -10.68 -7.84
CA ASP A 157 -1.63 -11.10 -8.52
C ASP A 157 -0.75 -9.90 -8.93
N ASP A 158 -1.36 -8.73 -9.12
CA ASP A 158 -0.74 -7.46 -9.47
C ASP A 158 -0.56 -6.51 -8.27
N ASN A 159 -0.87 -6.96 -7.05
CA ASN A 159 -0.64 -6.16 -5.85
C ASN A 159 0.87 -6.01 -5.58
N PRO A 160 1.40 -4.78 -5.52
CA PRO A 160 2.81 -4.55 -5.25
C PRO A 160 3.12 -4.40 -3.75
N LEU A 161 2.12 -4.43 -2.87
CA LEU A 161 2.33 -4.37 -1.41
C LEU A 161 2.64 -5.75 -0.83
N GLU A 162 3.52 -5.79 0.16
CA GLU A 162 3.89 -7.03 0.86
C GLU A 162 2.75 -7.55 1.76
N GLY A 163 1.88 -6.68 2.27
CA GLY A 163 0.80 -7.10 3.17
C GLY A 163 0.05 -5.96 3.84
N LEU A 164 -0.69 -6.31 4.91
CA LEU A 164 -1.43 -5.39 5.77
C LEU A 164 -0.84 -5.33 7.18
N GLU A 165 -0.54 -4.13 7.67
CA GLU A 165 -0.22 -3.86 9.06
C GLU A 165 -1.43 -3.25 9.77
N ILE A 166 -1.99 -3.97 10.76
CA ILE A 166 -2.95 -3.37 11.69
C ILE A 166 -2.18 -2.78 12.87
N ILE A 167 -2.38 -1.49 13.11
CA ILE A 167 -1.75 -0.75 14.21
C ILE A 167 -2.81 -0.46 15.27
N THR A 168 -2.63 -0.96 16.49
CA THR A 168 -3.58 -0.75 17.58
C THR A 168 -2.88 -0.44 18.90
N ASN A 169 -3.63 -0.02 19.92
CA ASN A 169 -3.08 0.43 21.21
C ASN A 169 -3.32 -0.55 22.37
N THR A 170 -3.99 -1.69 22.13
CA THR A 170 -4.29 -2.70 23.16
C THR A 170 -3.99 -4.12 22.69
N GLU A 171 -3.66 -5.01 23.62
CA GLU A 171 -3.40 -6.42 23.32
C GLU A 171 -4.68 -7.18 22.94
N GLU A 172 -5.81 -6.81 23.53
CA GLU A 172 -7.12 -7.39 23.24
C GLU A 172 -7.51 -7.15 21.78
N SER A 173 -7.28 -5.92 21.30
CA SER A 173 -7.49 -5.57 19.89
C SER A 173 -6.53 -6.29 18.97
N ALA A 174 -5.25 -6.38 19.37
CA ALA A 174 -4.25 -7.11 18.60
C ALA A 174 -4.64 -8.59 18.41
N LYS A 175 -5.12 -9.25 19.46
CA LYS A 175 -5.60 -10.65 19.39
C LYS A 175 -6.83 -10.79 18.52
N TYR A 176 -7.77 -9.84 18.60
CA TYR A 176 -8.97 -9.84 17.76
C TYR A 176 -8.61 -9.73 16.27
N PHE A 177 -7.77 -8.76 15.90
CA PHE A 177 -7.36 -8.58 14.50
C PHE A 177 -6.46 -9.70 13.99
N GLN A 178 -5.58 -10.29 14.82
CA GLN A 178 -4.82 -11.46 14.40
C GLN A 178 -5.74 -12.60 13.95
N LYS A 179 -6.80 -12.88 14.70
CA LYS A 179 -7.81 -13.89 14.31
C LYS A 179 -8.47 -13.56 12.98
N LEU A 180 -8.73 -12.28 12.70
CA LEU A 180 -9.34 -11.85 11.43
C LEU A 180 -8.36 -11.98 10.26
N LEU A 181 -7.10 -11.57 10.43
CA LEU A 181 -6.05 -11.77 9.42
C LEU A 181 -5.94 -13.25 9.06
N ASP A 182 -5.89 -14.13 10.07
CA ASP A 182 -5.83 -15.58 9.88
C ASP A 182 -7.11 -16.11 9.20
N LYS A 183 -8.29 -15.66 9.64
CA LYS A 183 -9.60 -16.06 9.09
C LYS A 183 -9.71 -15.74 7.60
N PHE A 184 -9.25 -14.56 7.18
CA PHE A 184 -9.38 -14.10 5.80
C PHE A 184 -8.12 -14.38 4.94
N GLY A 185 -7.08 -14.99 5.51
CA GLY A 185 -5.84 -15.30 4.78
C GLY A 185 -5.13 -14.05 4.27
N VAL A 186 -5.11 -12.97 5.07
CA VAL A 186 -4.38 -11.74 4.71
C VAL A 186 -2.94 -11.92 5.15
N ASN A 187 -1.96 -11.75 4.24
CA ASN A 187 -0.57 -11.60 4.67
C ASN A 187 -0.47 -10.31 5.49
N GLY A 188 -0.34 -10.43 6.80
CA GLY A 188 -0.42 -9.28 7.67
C GLY A 188 0.27 -9.44 9.00
N LYS A 189 0.57 -8.29 9.60
CA LYS A 189 1.23 -8.15 10.90
C LYS A 189 0.42 -7.23 11.80
N ILE A 190 0.57 -7.41 13.10
CA ILE A 190 -0.05 -6.57 14.12
C ILE A 190 1.03 -5.81 14.88
N THR A 191 0.87 -4.49 14.99
CA THR A 191 1.78 -3.62 15.72
C THR A 191 1.04 -2.89 16.84
N ILE A 192 1.56 -3.00 18.07
CA ILE A 192 0.98 -2.30 19.22
C ILE A 192 1.73 -0.99 19.47
N LYS A 193 1.08 0.17 19.25
CA LYS A 193 1.61 1.51 19.53
C LYS A 193 0.70 2.24 20.54
N LYS A 194 1.28 2.72 21.63
CA LYS A 194 0.58 3.46 22.71
C LYS A 194 0.62 4.98 22.51
#